data_AF-A0A3E4S5Q2-F1
#
_entry.id   AF-A0A3E4S5Q2-F1
#
_cell.length_a   1.000
_cell.length_b   1.000
_cell.length_c   1.000
_cell.angle_alpha   90.00
_cell.angle_beta   90.00
_cell.angle_gamma   90.00
#
_symmetry.space_group_name_H-M   'P 1'
#
loop_
_entity.id
_entity.type
_entity.pdbx_description
1 polymer ?
#
loop_
_entity_poly.entity_id
_entity_poly.type
_entity_poly.pdbx_seq_one_letter_code
_entity_poly.pdbx_strand_id
1 'polypeptide(L)' 'MDVEIERRCDLITGASCGHVSLSWIPGDGRNGTRSWVLATHDGGSIRRIRLSWNELGDLAAILQSIANAERERRG' A
#
# COMPACT_ATOMS: atom_id res chain seq x y z
N MET A 1 -8.45 -10.56 7.37
CA MET A 1 -8.38 -9.93 6.04
C MET A 1 -7.13 -10.47 5.39
N ASP A 2 -7.26 -11.01 4.19
CA ASP A 2 -6.10 -11.49 3.45
C ASP A 2 -5.45 -10.33 2.72
N VAL A 3 -4.11 -10.35 2.68
CA VAL A 3 -3.31 -9.38 1.94
C VAL A 3 -2.81 -10.05 0.67
N GLU A 4 -3.17 -9.48 -0.47
CA GLU A 4 -2.62 -9.89 -1.76
C GLU A 4 -1.46 -8.96 -2.11
N ILE A 5 -0.34 -9.53 -2.57
CA ILE A 5 0.85 -8.76 -2.93
C ILE A 5 1.18 -9.06 -4.39
N GLU A 6 1.15 -8.03 -5.23
CA GLU A 6 1.57 -8.11 -6.62
C GLU A 6 3.07 -7.90 -6.73
N ARG A 7 3.74 -8.82 -7.43
CA ARG A 7 5.18 -8.76 -7.68
C ARG A 7 5.48 -8.89 -9.17
N ARG A 8 6.46 -8.12 -9.65
CA ARG A 8 7.00 -8.20 -11.01
C ARG A 8 8.52 -8.14 -10.95
N CYS A 9 9.20 -9.13 -11.50
CA CYS A 9 10.67 -9.24 -11.46
C CYS A 9 11.23 -9.05 -10.03
N ASP A 10 10.66 -9.77 -9.06
CA ASP A 10 10.98 -9.71 -7.62
C ASP A 10 10.73 -8.34 -6.95
N LEU A 11 10.20 -7.38 -7.69
CA LEU A 11 9.75 -6.09 -7.21
C LEU A 11 8.30 -6.19 -6.75
N ILE A 12 7.97 -5.72 -5.54
CA ILE A 12 6.58 -5.46 -5.21
C ILE A 12 6.10 -4.27 -6.06
N THR A 13 5.01 -4.47 -6.80
CA THR A 13 4.38 -3.44 -7.66
C THR A 13 3.04 -2.98 -7.13
N GLY A 14 2.42 -3.79 -6.27
CA GLY A 14 1.15 -3.47 -5.64
C GLY A 14 0.85 -4.39 -4.47
N ALA A 15 -0.15 -4.00 -3.69
CA ALA A 15 -0.73 -4.85 -2.67
C ALA A 15 -2.19 -4.44 -2.41
N SER A 16 -3.03 -5.37 -2.00
CA SER A 16 -4.42 -5.10 -1.63
C SER A 16 -4.77 -5.80 -0.32
N CYS A 17 -5.67 -5.19 0.45
CA CYS A 17 -6.18 -5.73 1.70
C CYS A 17 -7.63 -5.27 1.87
N GLY A 18 -8.57 -6.13 1.49
CA GLY A 18 -9.99 -5.83 1.51
C GLY A 18 -10.37 -4.62 0.64
N HIS A 19 -10.79 -3.52 1.28
CA HIS A 19 -11.22 -2.30 0.56
C HIS A 19 -10.06 -1.36 0.22
N VAL A 20 -8.83 -1.68 0.62
CA VAL A 20 -7.66 -0.83 0.42
C VAL A 20 -6.73 -1.47 -0.60
N SER A 21 -6.23 -0.68 -1.54
CA SER A 21 -5.18 -1.06 -2.48
C SER A 21 -4.00 -0.10 -2.41
N LEU A 22 -2.83 -0.61 -2.74
CA LEU A 22 -1.58 0.10 -2.80
C LEU A 22 -0.95 -0.18 -4.17
N SER A 23 -0.57 0.87 -4.89
CA SER A 23 0.04 0.77 -6.21
C SER A 23 1.32 1.57 -6.26
N TRP A 24 2.39 0.96 -6.76
CA TRP A 24 3.69 1.62 -6.88
C TRP A 24 3.66 2.72 -7.96
N ILE A 25 4.29 3.87 -7.67
CA ILE A 25 4.52 4.95 -8.63
C ILE A 25 5.99 4.90 -9.10
N PRO A 26 6.25 4.53 -10.36
CA PRO A 26 7.60 4.58 -10.92
C PRO A 26 8.10 6.02 -11.05
N GLY A 27 9.37 6.25 -10.74
CA GLY A 27 10.07 7.53 -10.97
C GLY A 27 10.11 8.52 -9.80
N ASP A 28 9.29 8.34 -8.76
CA ASP A 28 9.14 9.31 -7.67
C ASP A 28 9.91 8.94 -6.37
N GLY A 29 10.91 8.07 -6.48
CA GLY A 29 11.70 7.54 -5.36
C GLY A 29 13.16 8.00 -5.39
N ARG A 30 13.64 8.60 -4.29
CA ARG A 30 15.08 8.80 -4.03
C ARG A 30 15.63 7.60 -3.27
N ASN A 31 16.84 7.13 -3.65
CA ASN A 31 17.68 6.14 -2.97
C ASN A 31 17.00 5.32 -1.85
N GLY A 32 16.47 4.15 -2.20
CA GLY A 32 15.96 3.18 -1.21
C GLY A 32 14.53 3.40 -0.72
N THR A 33 13.86 4.49 -1.11
CA THR A 33 12.45 4.75 -0.82
C THR A 33 11.62 4.77 -2.10
N ARG A 34 10.45 4.13 -2.09
CA ARG A 34 9.48 4.11 -3.19
C ARG A 34 8.24 4.90 -2.81
N SER A 35 7.67 5.58 -3.80
CA SER A 35 6.38 6.25 -3.67
C SER A 35 5.26 5.32 -4.09
N TRP A 36 4.18 5.33 -3.32
CA TRP A 36 3.03 4.45 -3.49
C TRP A 36 1.76 5.29 -3.41
N VAL A 37 0.77 4.94 -4.22
CA VAL A 37 -0.61 5.42 -4.08
C VAL A 37 -1.36 4.40 -3.25
N LEU A 38 -1.93 4.84 -2.14
CA LEU A 38 -2.98 4.12 -1.44
C LEU A 38 -4.32 4.60 -1.98
N ALA A 39 -5.17 3.68 -2.42
CA ALA A 39 -6.53 3.96 -2.84
C ALA A 39 -7.51 3.10 -2.03
N THR A 40 -8.66 3.66 -1.70
CA THR A 40 -9.79 2.91 -1.16
C THR A 40 -10.79 2.61 -2.28
N HIS A 41 -11.37 1.42 -2.29
CA HIS A 41 -12.23 0.91 -3.38
C HIS A 41 -13.53 1.72 -3.54
N ASP A 42 -13.92 2.46 -2.51
CA ASP A 42 -15.07 3.37 -2.54
C ASP A 42 -14.74 4.75 -3.16
N GLY A 43 -13.51 4.94 -3.66
CA GLY A 43 -13.06 6.20 -4.26
C GLY A 43 -12.86 7.34 -3.25
N GLY A 44 -13.01 7.09 -1.95
CA GLY A 44 -13.02 8.12 -0.91
C GLY A 44 -11.65 8.67 -0.53
N SER A 45 -10.61 7.83 -0.53
CA SER A 45 -9.29 8.19 -0.03
C SER A 45 -8.20 7.76 -1.01
N ILE A 46 -7.59 8.73 -1.68
CA ILE A 46 -6.34 8.54 -2.43
C ILE A 46 -5.23 9.30 -1.71
N ARG A 47 -4.24 8.60 -1.17
CA ARG A 47 -3.08 9.23 -0.52
C ARG A 47 -1.77 8.67 -1.04
N ARG A 48 -0.78 9.54 -1.24
CA ARG A 48 0.58 9.13 -1.56
C ARG A 48 1.33 8.84 -0.26
N ILE A 49 1.93 7.65 -0.18
CA ILE A 49 2.82 7.25 0.91
C ILE A 49 4.19 6.91 0.36
N ARG A 50 5.22 7.10 1.16
CA ARG A 50 6.58 6.68 0.83
C ARG A 50 6.95 5.53 1.75
N LEU A 51 7.45 4.44 1.17
CA LEU A 51 7.89 3.26 1.90
C LEU A 51 9.31 2.92 1.49
N SER A 52 10.17 2.69 2.48
CA SER A 52 11.50 2.14 2.32
C SER A 52 11.45 0.62 2.07
N TRP A 53 12.57 0.04 1.64
CA TRP A 53 12.69 -1.41 1.48
C TRP A 53 12.40 -2.21 2.76
N ASN A 54 12.77 -1.70 3.93
CA ASN A 54 12.47 -2.37 5.20
C ASN A 54 10.96 -2.39 5.45
N GLU A 55 10.28 -1.26 5.22
CA GLU A 55 8.83 -1.17 5.36
C GLU A 55 8.09 -2.03 4.31
N LEU A 56 8.71 -2.30 3.16
CA LEU A 56 8.17 -3.25 2.19
C LEU A 56 8.23 -4.71 2.66
N GLY A 57 9.14 -5.05 3.58
CA GLY A 57 9.13 -6.35 4.26
C GLY A 57 7.89 -6.51 5.15
N ASP A 58 7.49 -5.43 5.80
CA ASP A 58 6.31 -5.36 6.67
C ASP A 58 5.05 -4.86 5.95
N LEU A 59 5.05 -4.89 4.62
CA LEU A 59 3.98 -4.30 3.80
C LEU A 59 2.60 -4.85 4.15
N ALA A 60 2.51 -6.14 4.45
CA ALA A 60 1.27 -6.79 4.83
C ALA A 60 0.70 -6.23 6.16
N ALA A 61 1.56 -6.04 7.16
CA ALA A 61 1.17 -5.46 8.44
C ALA A 61 0.75 -3.99 8.28
N ILE A 62 1.48 -3.22 7.47
CA ILE A 62 1.16 -1.81 7.16
C ILE A 62 -0.20 -1.72 6.46
N LEU A 63 -0.43 -2.50 5.39
CA LEU A 63 -1.71 -2.49 4.67
C LEU A 63 -2.87 -2.88 5.59
N GLN A 64 -2.67 -3.88 6.43
CA GLN A 64 -3.71 -4.35 7.35
C GLN A 64 -4.03 -3.31 8.43
N SER A 65 -3.02 -2.64 9.00
CA SER A 65 -3.20 -1.53 9.92
C SER A 65 -3.99 -0.39 9.27
N ILE A 66 -3.64 -0.03 8.03
CA ILE A 66 -4.33 1.01 7.26
C ILE A 66 -5.79 0.61 6.98
N ALA A 67 -6.04 -0.62 6.52
CA ALA A 67 -7.38 -1.10 6.23
C ALA A 67 -8.28 -1.11 7.48
N ASN A 68 -7.71 -1.46 8.64
CA ASN A 68 -8.42 -1.38 9.92
C ASN A 68 -8.72 0.08 10.31
N ALA A 69 -7.75 0.98 10.19
CA ALA A 69 -7.97 2.40 10.52
C ALA A 69 -9.02 3.07 9.60
N GLU A 70 -9.01 2.77 8.30
CA GLU A 70 -10.02 3.27 7.36
C GLU A 70 -11.39 2.64 7.63
N ARG A 71 -11.45 1.40 8.13
CA ARG A 71 -12.70 0.77 8.56
C ARG A 71 -13.27 1.44 9.81
N GLU A 72 -12.45 1.70 10.83
CA GLU A 72 -12.86 2.38 12.06
C GLU A 72 -13.38 3.80 11.80
N ARG A 73 -12.78 4.51 10.84
CA ARG A 73 -13.26 5.84 10.41
C ARG A 73 -14.65 5.86 9.78
N ARG A 74 -15.13 4.71 9.28
CA ARG A 74 -16.44 4.58 8.62
C ARG A 74 -17.55 4.04 9.53
N GLY A 75 -17.18 3.47 10.68
CA GLY A 75 -18.12 2.98 11.70
C GLY A 75 -18.60 4.11 12.59
#